data_AF-A0A5D6XJ32-F1
#
_entry.id   AF-A0A5D6XJ32-F1
#
_cell.length_a   1.000
_cell.length_b   1.000
_cell.length_c   1.000
_cell.angle_alpha   90.00
_cell.angle_beta   90.00
_cell.angle_gamma   90.00
#
_symmetry.space_group_name_H-M   'P 1'
#
loop_
_entity.id
_entity.type
_entity.pdbx_description
1 polymer ?
#
loop_
_entity_poly.entity_id
_entity_poly.type
_entity_poly.pdbx_seq_one_letter_code
_entity_poly.pdbx_strand_id
1 'polypeptide(L)'
;MGDEALACADFSASLCAERAWRNVQPVLLASFTSVAQLLTAQARRIDALELEFRTAQRSNESLIDQWRAEALETSVSNEALATELRAQLKAETERQHEISQRAQDARIRKLKELRQSDATAASEASDSLRGVVDRISRELQCVNEKLSEQTAAWRRELAVSAITSLRREEVVQMLDRKLDSQKATELLAAKADGSQLEELSGGLFDKLAAAHASVAADFERLRRLESSKATAEDTEQLQQEMHKLLAVVEALQREVGELRAATRQKLSVADAEQLVVSRATLAGLESAIAQFSDDFVRKRDHAGVAQQVQGLKQQLRSEMFHARYIWKEGRPSASQTITWSTQVVNTSVDVFVWKAGSDKVVLKIPGLYHLQAAFFTDFTPTVQVLVNGEPALVLLEDDSDDCGSEAVPRAHKLAGTSNQPEPLGSVQEPLQRATHGLKRVRHSAGNVAGLSVDAFLALPARAVVQISYGIDEKAQGFLSLRKL
;
A
#
# COMPACT_ATOMS: atom_id res chain seq x y z
N MET A 1 33.43 47.96 70.55
CA MET A 1 33.84 46.86 71.44
C MET A 1 34.22 47.34 72.86
N GLY A 2 33.87 48.56 73.29
CA GLY A 2 34.21 49.06 74.64
C GLY A 2 33.10 48.92 75.68
N ASP A 3 31.82 48.95 75.26
CA ASP A 3 30.69 49.03 76.20
C ASP A 3 30.14 47.67 76.68
N GLU A 4 30.38 46.57 75.95
CA GLU A 4 29.93 45.23 76.39
C GLU A 4 30.77 44.68 77.56
N ALA A 5 32.03 45.12 77.69
CA ALA A 5 32.89 44.71 78.79
C ALA A 5 32.45 45.30 80.15
N LEU A 6 31.84 46.50 80.14
CA LEU A 6 31.37 47.18 81.35
C LEU A 6 30.10 46.54 81.92
N ALA A 7 29.16 46.12 81.08
CA ALA A 7 27.93 45.45 81.53
C ALA A 7 28.18 44.10 82.21
N CYS A 8 29.24 43.39 81.82
CA CYS A 8 29.59 42.08 82.38
C CYS A 8 30.23 42.18 83.79
N ALA A 9 30.89 43.30 84.07
CA ALA A 9 31.51 43.57 85.37
C ALA A 9 30.48 43.87 86.47
N ASP A 10 29.46 44.68 86.15
CA ASP A 10 28.41 45.06 87.11
C ASP A 10 27.51 43.88 87.51
N PHE A 11 27.23 42.98 86.58
CA PHE A 11 26.44 41.77 86.86
C PHE A 11 27.16 40.82 87.83
N SER A 12 28.48 40.66 87.66
CA SER A 12 29.29 39.83 88.56
C SER A 12 29.39 40.41 89.97
N ALA A 13 29.42 41.75 90.09
CA ALA A 13 29.46 42.43 91.38
C ALA A 13 28.14 42.27 92.17
N SER A 14 26.99 42.38 91.48
CA SER A 14 25.66 42.20 92.09
C SER A 14 25.44 40.77 92.62
N LEU A 15 25.85 39.75 91.87
CA LEU A 15 25.75 38.34 92.28
C LEU A 15 26.63 37.96 93.48
N CYS A 16 27.70 38.70 93.75
CA CYS A 16 28.60 38.43 94.88
C CYS A 16 28.07 38.95 96.23
N ALA A 17 27.11 39.88 96.22
CA ALA A 17 26.61 40.55 97.42
C ALA A 17 25.61 39.71 98.23
N GLU A 18 24.87 38.80 97.59
CA GLU A 18 23.89 37.95 98.28
C GLU A 18 24.50 36.62 98.77
N ARG A 19 24.54 36.42 100.09
CA ARG A 19 25.08 35.21 100.76
C ARG A 19 24.46 33.89 100.26
N ALA A 20 23.23 33.91 99.75
CA ALA A 20 22.54 32.72 99.23
C ALA A 20 23.19 32.14 97.95
N TRP A 21 23.86 32.96 97.15
CA TRP A 21 24.42 32.55 95.85
C TRP A 21 25.82 31.94 95.92
N ARG A 22 26.54 32.11 97.04
CA ARG A 22 27.92 31.60 97.21
C ARG A 22 28.05 30.09 97.01
N ASN A 23 27.01 29.33 97.36
CA ASN A 23 27.02 27.87 97.19
C ASN A 23 26.64 27.44 95.76
N VAL A 24 25.97 28.30 94.99
CA VAL A 24 25.46 27.99 93.64
C VAL A 24 26.45 28.41 92.55
N GLN A 25 27.23 29.47 92.80
CA GLN A 25 28.25 29.98 91.87
C GLN A 25 29.25 28.93 91.36
N PRO A 26 29.85 28.06 92.21
CA PRO A 26 30.79 27.04 91.73
C PRO A 26 30.12 26.01 90.82
N VAL A 27 28.88 25.64 91.13
CA VAL A 27 28.09 24.67 90.34
C VAL A 27 27.71 25.26 88.99
N LEU A 28 27.29 26.53 88.95
CA LEU A 28 27.00 27.23 87.70
C LEU A 28 28.25 27.39 86.85
N LEU A 29 29.37 27.81 87.43
CA LEU A 29 30.63 27.96 86.71
C LEU A 29 31.12 26.62 86.13
N ALA A 30 31.04 25.54 86.91
CA ALA A 30 31.38 24.20 86.43
C ALA A 30 30.42 23.71 85.33
N SER A 31 29.13 24.01 85.45
CA SER A 31 28.12 23.66 84.43
C SER A 31 28.35 24.41 83.12
N PHE A 32 28.54 25.74 83.18
CA PHE A 32 28.85 26.55 82.00
C PHE A 32 30.19 26.16 81.37
N THR A 33 31.20 25.83 82.18
CA THR A 33 32.49 25.33 81.69
C THR A 33 32.31 24.01 80.93
N SER A 34 31.50 23.09 81.47
CA SER A 34 31.19 21.80 80.82
C SER A 34 30.42 22.00 79.51
N VAL A 35 29.45 22.92 79.48
CA VAL A 35 28.70 23.28 78.26
C VAL A 35 29.65 23.91 77.22
N ALA A 36 30.52 24.83 77.62
CA ALA A 36 31.49 25.45 76.72
C ALA A 36 32.46 24.42 76.12
N GLN A 37 32.94 23.46 76.93
CA GLN A 37 33.77 22.36 76.46
C GLN A 37 33.01 21.44 75.49
N LEU A 38 31.75 21.11 75.78
CA LEU A 38 30.91 20.31 74.90
C LEU A 38 30.67 21.02 73.56
N LEU A 39 30.32 22.31 73.59
CA LEU A 39 30.13 23.12 72.38
C LEU A 39 31.42 23.23 71.56
N THR A 40 32.57 23.39 72.22
CA THR A 40 33.88 23.41 71.54
C THR A 40 34.20 22.06 70.90
N ALA A 41 33.91 20.95 71.57
CA ALA A 41 34.09 19.61 71.03
C ALA A 41 33.14 19.35 69.84
N GLN A 42 31.89 19.82 69.94
CA GLN A 42 30.92 19.74 68.84
C GLN A 42 31.34 20.58 67.64
N ALA A 43 31.82 21.81 67.84
CA ALA A 43 32.33 22.67 66.76
C ALA A 43 33.48 21.98 66.01
N ARG A 44 34.47 21.43 66.74
CA ARG A 44 35.57 20.67 66.13
C ARG A 44 35.10 19.45 65.33
N ARG A 45 34.05 18.77 65.81
CA ARG A 45 33.47 17.64 65.09
C ARG A 45 32.76 18.07 63.81
N ILE A 46 32.08 19.22 63.83
CA ILE A 46 31.46 19.80 62.63
C ILE A 46 32.55 20.16 61.61
N ASP A 47 33.61 20.84 62.04
CA ASP A 47 34.72 21.22 61.15
C ASP A 47 35.39 19.97 60.51
N ALA A 48 35.56 18.90 61.29
CA ALA A 48 36.10 17.64 60.79
C ALA A 48 35.19 16.98 59.75
N LEU A 49 33.87 16.94 60.00
CA LEU A 49 32.89 16.40 59.06
C LEU A 49 32.79 17.25 57.79
N GLU A 50 32.90 18.58 57.88
CA GLU A 50 32.94 19.44 56.71
C GLU A 50 34.18 19.18 55.84
N LEU A 51 35.33 18.93 56.47
CA LEU A 51 36.56 18.59 55.75
C LEU A 51 36.43 17.22 55.06
N GLU A 52 35.90 16.21 55.74
CA GLU A 52 35.60 14.90 55.17
C GLU A 52 34.61 15.01 54.00
N PHE A 53 33.56 15.82 54.14
CA PHE A 53 32.60 16.05 53.06
C PHE A 53 33.26 16.71 51.84
N ARG A 54 34.07 17.76 52.03
CA ARG A 54 34.78 18.43 50.93
C ARG A 54 35.78 17.51 50.23
N THR A 55 36.47 16.64 50.97
CA THR A 55 37.41 15.67 50.39
C THR A 55 36.68 14.59 49.60
N ALA A 56 35.58 14.05 50.13
CA ALA A 56 34.72 13.12 49.42
C ALA A 56 34.11 13.74 48.16
N GLN A 57 33.67 15.00 48.23
CA GLN A 57 33.12 15.72 47.08
C GLN A 57 34.16 15.87 45.96
N ARG A 58 35.40 16.27 46.29
CA ARG A 58 36.49 16.35 45.29
C ARG A 58 36.84 15.00 44.70
N SER A 59 36.83 13.94 45.51
CA SER A 59 37.04 12.57 45.01
C SER A 59 35.95 12.16 44.04
N ASN A 60 34.68 12.53 44.31
CA ASN A 60 33.57 12.21 43.43
C ASN A 60 33.62 13.01 42.13
N GLU A 61 33.97 14.31 42.19
CA GLU A 61 34.19 15.15 41.00
C GLU A 61 35.29 14.56 40.11
N SER A 62 36.39 14.09 40.70
CA SER A 62 37.47 13.42 39.95
C SER A 62 37.01 12.12 39.27
N LEU A 63 36.17 11.30 39.92
CA LEU A 63 35.63 10.07 39.32
C LEU A 63 34.67 10.37 38.18
N ILE A 64 33.85 11.42 38.32
CA ILE A 64 32.94 11.87 37.27
C ILE A 64 33.74 12.33 36.04
N ASP A 65 34.81 13.08 36.24
CA ASP A 65 35.66 13.53 35.13
C ASP A 65 36.41 12.37 34.46
N GLN A 66 36.85 11.38 35.24
CA GLN A 66 37.43 10.15 34.69
C GLN A 66 36.42 9.38 33.82
N TRP A 67 35.20 9.16 34.31
CA TRP A 67 34.16 8.47 33.53
C TRP A 67 33.75 9.26 32.27
N ARG A 68 33.76 10.59 32.33
CA ARG A 68 33.53 11.42 31.15
C ARG A 68 34.63 11.26 30.11
N ALA A 69 35.89 11.17 30.53
CA ALA A 69 37.01 10.93 29.63
C ALA A 69 36.93 9.54 28.97
N GLU A 70 36.65 8.49 29.75
CA GLU A 70 36.47 7.13 29.23
C GLU A 70 35.27 7.02 28.26
N ALA A 71 34.16 7.71 28.57
CA ALA A 71 32.99 7.79 27.69
C ALA A 71 33.31 8.53 26.38
N LEU A 72 34.13 9.57 26.42
CA LEU A 72 34.55 10.29 25.21
C LEU A 72 35.46 9.43 24.33
N GLU A 73 36.43 8.73 24.94
CA GLU A 73 37.35 7.84 24.23
C GLU A 73 36.62 6.68 23.54
N THR A 74 35.67 6.06 24.25
CA THR A 74 34.81 5.01 23.66
C THR A 74 33.91 5.56 22.56
N SER A 75 33.38 6.78 22.69
CA SER A 75 32.60 7.44 21.63
C SER A 75 33.43 7.69 20.37
N VAL A 76 34.67 8.18 20.50
CA VAL A 76 35.57 8.43 19.38
C VAL A 76 35.98 7.11 18.69
N SER A 77 36.26 6.07 19.48
CA SER A 77 36.55 4.73 18.95
C SER A 77 35.37 4.14 18.18
N ASN A 78 34.15 4.28 18.71
CA ASN A 78 32.93 3.84 18.04
C ASN A 78 32.64 4.63 16.76
N GLU A 79 32.92 5.94 16.74
CA GLU A 79 32.77 6.76 15.55
C GLU A 79 33.75 6.35 14.45
N ALA A 80 35.01 6.06 14.80
CA ALA A 80 36.01 5.54 13.87
C ALA A 80 35.62 4.16 13.30
N LEU A 81 35.06 3.28 14.13
CA LEU A 81 34.56 1.98 13.67
C LEU A 81 33.32 2.15 12.76
N ALA A 82 32.46 3.13 13.06
CA ALA A 82 31.30 3.45 12.23
C ALA A 82 31.69 4.05 10.87
N THR A 83 32.74 4.88 10.79
CA THR A 83 33.23 5.41 9.51
C THR A 83 33.85 4.31 8.65
N GLU A 84 34.60 3.38 9.24
CA GLU A 84 35.14 2.20 8.55
C GLU A 84 34.03 1.30 7.99
N LEU A 85 33.01 0.97 8.80
CA LEU A 85 31.85 0.19 8.35
C LEU A 85 31.08 0.87 7.21
N ARG A 86 30.93 2.20 7.25
CA ARG A 86 30.30 2.95 6.16
C ARG A 86 31.14 2.89 4.87
N ALA A 87 32.47 2.96 4.97
CA ALA A 87 33.36 2.83 3.82
C ALA A 87 33.28 1.42 3.20
N GLN A 88 33.25 0.37 4.02
CA GLN A 88 33.09 -1.01 3.57
C GLN A 88 31.73 -1.25 2.91
N LEU A 89 30.64 -0.74 3.50
CA LEU A 89 29.31 -0.86 2.93
C LEU A 89 29.21 -0.13 1.58
N LYS A 90 29.82 1.05 1.47
CA LYS A 90 29.90 1.78 0.20
C LYS A 90 30.65 0.97 -0.87
N ALA A 91 31.83 0.44 -0.53
CA ALA A 91 32.61 -0.40 -1.45
C ALA A 91 31.83 -1.66 -1.90
N GLU A 92 31.09 -2.29 -1.00
CA GLU A 92 30.26 -3.46 -1.35
C GLU A 92 29.07 -3.08 -2.24
N THR A 93 28.42 -1.94 -2.00
CA THR A 93 27.35 -1.44 -2.89
C THR A 93 27.85 -1.11 -4.29
N GLU A 94 29.05 -0.53 -4.41
CA GLU A 94 29.71 -0.28 -5.70
C GLU A 94 30.03 -1.60 -6.42
N ARG A 95 30.55 -2.60 -5.69
CA ARG A 95 30.79 -3.94 -6.22
C ARG A 95 29.51 -4.62 -6.71
N GLN A 96 28.41 -4.53 -5.96
CA GLN A 96 27.11 -5.05 -6.38
C GLN A 96 26.57 -4.33 -7.62
N HIS A 97 26.76 -3.01 -7.69
CA HIS A 97 26.38 -2.23 -8.87
C HIS A 97 27.15 -2.67 -10.11
N GLU A 98 28.47 -2.86 -10.00
CA GLU A 98 29.30 -3.37 -11.12
C GLU A 98 28.87 -4.77 -11.57
N ILE A 99 28.57 -5.67 -10.64
CA ILE A 99 28.08 -7.03 -10.97
C ILE A 99 26.73 -6.95 -11.70
N SER A 100 25.81 -6.12 -11.20
CA SER A 100 24.50 -5.90 -11.83
C SER A 100 24.64 -5.30 -13.23
N GLN A 101 25.54 -4.32 -13.40
CA GLN A 101 25.79 -3.69 -14.69
C GLN A 101 26.38 -4.69 -15.69
N ARG A 102 27.35 -5.51 -15.27
CA ARG A 102 27.91 -6.59 -16.12
C ARG A 102 26.84 -7.62 -16.51
N ALA A 103 25.95 -7.98 -15.58
CA ALA A 103 24.84 -8.89 -15.88
C ALA A 103 23.83 -8.27 -16.88
N GLN A 104 23.53 -6.99 -16.73
CA GLN A 104 22.67 -6.25 -17.66
C GLN A 104 23.31 -6.15 -19.05
N ASP A 105 24.61 -5.84 -19.13
CA ASP A 105 25.33 -5.78 -20.40
C ASP A 105 25.39 -7.14 -21.10
N ALA A 106 25.62 -8.23 -20.34
CA ALA A 106 25.55 -9.59 -20.85
C ALA A 106 24.16 -9.93 -21.40
N ARG A 107 23.10 -9.51 -20.69
CA ARG A 107 21.71 -9.68 -21.14
C ARG A 107 21.43 -8.89 -22.42
N ILE A 108 21.90 -7.65 -22.52
CA ILE A 108 21.78 -6.83 -23.73
C ILE A 108 22.53 -7.47 -24.89
N ARG A 109 23.74 -8.01 -24.67
CA ARG A 109 24.49 -8.75 -25.70
C ARG A 109 23.71 -9.95 -26.20
N LYS A 110 23.19 -10.79 -25.29
CA LYS A 110 22.39 -11.97 -25.64
C LYS A 110 21.12 -11.58 -26.40
N LEU A 111 20.45 -10.49 -26.02
CA LEU A 111 19.29 -9.97 -26.76
C LEU A 111 19.67 -9.45 -28.15
N LYS A 112 20.86 -8.87 -28.33
CA LYS A 112 21.35 -8.47 -29.66
C LYS A 112 21.65 -9.68 -30.54
N GLU A 113 22.25 -10.72 -29.98
CA GLU A 113 22.51 -11.99 -30.69
C GLU A 113 21.21 -12.67 -31.11
N LEU A 114 20.21 -12.75 -30.20
CA LEU A 114 18.88 -13.27 -30.52
C LEU A 114 18.16 -12.40 -31.57
N ARG A 115 18.26 -11.07 -31.48
CA ARG A 115 17.71 -10.18 -32.51
C ARG A 115 18.39 -10.37 -33.86
N GLN A 116 19.67 -10.71 -33.91
CA GLN A 116 20.37 -10.97 -35.16
C GLN A 116 19.96 -12.32 -35.77
N SER A 117 19.80 -13.38 -34.95
CA SER A 117 19.26 -14.66 -35.43
C SER A 117 17.80 -14.55 -35.88
N ASP A 118 16.99 -13.80 -35.13
CA ASP A 118 15.57 -13.59 -35.44
C ASP A 118 15.40 -12.66 -36.64
N ALA A 119 16.30 -11.68 -36.85
CA ALA A 119 16.27 -10.84 -38.05
C ALA A 119 16.57 -11.63 -39.33
N THR A 120 17.43 -12.65 -39.27
CA THR A 120 17.69 -13.52 -40.43
C THR A 120 16.48 -14.41 -40.74
N ALA A 121 15.84 -15.00 -39.72
CA ALA A 121 14.61 -15.79 -39.90
C ALA A 121 13.40 -14.92 -40.29
N ALA A 122 13.31 -13.69 -39.76
CA ALA A 122 12.26 -12.74 -40.08
C ALA A 122 12.44 -12.13 -41.48
N SER A 123 13.67 -12.00 -42.00
CA SER A 123 13.89 -11.58 -43.39
C SER A 123 13.34 -12.62 -44.36
N GLU A 124 13.60 -13.90 -44.13
CA GLU A 124 13.09 -14.99 -44.97
C GLU A 124 11.55 -15.10 -44.89
N ALA A 125 10.96 -14.93 -43.70
CA ALA A 125 9.52 -14.89 -43.52
C ALA A 125 8.88 -13.61 -44.12
N SER A 126 9.56 -12.47 -44.03
CA SER A 126 9.12 -11.18 -44.60
C SER A 126 9.16 -11.20 -46.12
N ASP A 127 10.16 -11.84 -46.73
CA ASP A 127 10.23 -12.00 -48.18
C ASP A 127 9.14 -12.96 -48.69
N SER A 128 8.83 -14.01 -47.92
CA SER A 128 7.68 -14.88 -48.19
C SER A 128 6.34 -14.13 -48.08
N LEU A 129 6.14 -13.35 -47.00
CA LEU A 129 4.95 -12.53 -46.80
C LEU A 129 4.82 -11.42 -47.84
N ARG A 130 5.91 -10.79 -48.26
CA ARG A 130 5.93 -9.79 -49.34
C ARG A 130 5.45 -10.42 -50.64
N GLY A 131 5.86 -11.65 -50.96
CA GLY A 131 5.35 -12.39 -52.11
C GLY A 131 3.84 -12.67 -52.04
N VAL A 132 3.30 -12.90 -50.85
CA VAL A 132 1.85 -13.07 -50.63
C VAL A 132 1.12 -11.73 -50.76
N VAL A 133 1.64 -10.66 -50.16
CA VAL A 133 1.07 -9.30 -50.24
C VAL A 133 1.07 -8.77 -51.67
N ASP A 134 2.13 -9.03 -52.45
CA ASP A 134 2.21 -8.65 -53.87
C ASP A 134 1.23 -9.46 -54.73
N ARG A 135 0.89 -10.69 -54.33
CA ARG A 135 -0.16 -11.49 -54.98
C ARG A 135 -1.54 -10.92 -54.68
N ILE A 136 -1.84 -10.67 -53.41
CA ILE A 136 -3.11 -10.08 -52.97
C ILE A 136 -3.31 -8.69 -53.59
N SER A 137 -2.26 -7.87 -53.64
CA SER A 137 -2.34 -6.53 -54.24
C SER A 137 -2.68 -6.58 -55.73
N ARG A 138 -2.13 -7.56 -56.47
CA ARG A 138 -2.48 -7.78 -57.89
C ARG A 138 -3.92 -8.25 -58.06
N GLU A 139 -4.39 -9.14 -57.19
CA GLU A 139 -5.78 -9.61 -57.21
C GLU A 139 -6.77 -8.47 -56.90
N LEU A 140 -6.47 -7.64 -55.88
CA LEU A 140 -7.24 -6.45 -55.54
C LEU A 140 -7.26 -5.41 -56.67
N GLN A 141 -6.13 -5.20 -57.35
CA GLN A 141 -6.06 -4.29 -58.48
C GLN A 141 -6.94 -4.77 -59.64
N CYS A 142 -6.94 -6.08 -59.94
CA CYS A 142 -7.82 -6.69 -60.93
C CYS A 142 -9.31 -6.55 -60.56
N VAL A 143 -9.66 -6.74 -59.29
CA VAL A 143 -11.04 -6.55 -58.80
C VAL A 143 -11.45 -5.07 -58.90
N ASN A 144 -10.56 -4.15 -58.55
CA ASN A 144 -10.82 -2.72 -58.63
C ASN A 144 -11.01 -2.23 -60.09
N GLU A 145 -10.24 -2.77 -61.04
CA GLU A 145 -10.44 -2.51 -62.47
C GLU A 145 -11.82 -2.99 -62.94
N LYS A 146 -12.23 -4.21 -62.55
CA LYS A 146 -13.58 -4.74 -62.86
C LYS A 146 -14.69 -3.89 -62.25
N LEU A 147 -14.54 -3.42 -61.01
CA LEU A 147 -15.50 -2.52 -60.35
C LEU A 147 -15.57 -1.15 -61.03
N SER A 148 -14.44 -0.61 -61.47
CA SER A 148 -14.38 0.63 -62.23
C SER A 148 -15.13 0.50 -63.56
N GLU A 149 -14.93 -0.60 -64.28
CA GLU A 149 -15.64 -0.91 -65.52
C GLU A 149 -17.16 -1.04 -65.31
N GLN A 150 -17.59 -1.74 -64.25
CA GLN A 150 -19.01 -1.85 -63.89
C GLN A 150 -19.61 -0.50 -63.52
N THR A 151 -18.88 0.32 -62.75
CA THR A 151 -19.32 1.67 -62.37
C THR A 151 -19.45 2.56 -63.60
N ALA A 152 -18.52 2.46 -64.56
CA ALA A 152 -18.58 3.19 -65.82
C ALA A 152 -19.76 2.72 -66.70
N ALA A 153 -20.09 1.42 -66.67
CA ALA A 153 -21.26 0.87 -67.35
C ALA A 153 -22.56 1.41 -66.75
N TRP A 154 -22.71 1.37 -65.42
CA TRP A 154 -23.88 1.94 -64.73
C TRP A 154 -24.02 3.44 -64.93
N ARG A 155 -22.92 4.20 -64.96
CA ARG A 155 -22.96 5.64 -65.28
C ARG A 155 -23.49 5.88 -66.70
N ARG A 156 -23.14 5.04 -67.67
CA ARG A 156 -23.66 5.11 -69.04
C ARG A 156 -25.15 4.78 -69.08
N GLU A 157 -25.57 3.72 -68.39
CA GLU A 157 -26.98 3.35 -68.28
C GLU A 157 -27.83 4.43 -67.58
N LEU A 158 -27.32 5.00 -66.48
CA LEU A 158 -27.95 6.13 -65.78
C LEU A 158 -28.04 7.38 -66.64
N ALA A 159 -26.99 7.72 -67.40
CA ALA A 159 -27.02 8.86 -68.30
C ALA A 159 -28.07 8.68 -69.40
N VAL A 160 -28.16 7.48 -69.99
CA VAL A 160 -29.20 7.15 -70.98
C VAL A 160 -30.59 7.20 -70.34
N SER A 161 -30.76 6.59 -69.16
CA SER A 161 -32.04 6.59 -68.44
C SER A 161 -32.49 8.01 -68.08
N ALA A 162 -31.60 8.84 -67.53
CA ALA A 162 -31.91 10.23 -67.15
C ALA A 162 -32.28 11.10 -68.35
N ILE A 163 -31.62 10.90 -69.50
CA ILE A 163 -31.95 11.61 -70.75
C ILE A 163 -33.31 11.15 -71.29
N THR A 164 -33.67 9.87 -71.13
CA THR A 164 -34.97 9.35 -71.58
C THR A 164 -36.13 9.62 -70.62
N SER A 165 -35.86 9.78 -69.31
CA SER A 165 -36.89 9.99 -68.28
C SER A 165 -37.20 11.47 -68.02
N LEU A 166 -36.33 12.40 -68.43
CA LEU A 166 -36.62 13.83 -68.38
C LEU A 166 -37.44 14.23 -69.61
N ARG A 167 -38.75 13.95 -69.57
CA ARG A 167 -39.69 14.60 -70.48
C ARG A 167 -39.62 16.10 -70.23
N ARG A 168 -39.35 16.85 -71.31
CA ARG A 168 -39.17 18.31 -71.30
C ARG A 168 -40.36 19.05 -70.67
N GLU A 169 -41.55 18.44 -70.66
CA GLU A 169 -42.75 19.00 -70.04
C GLU A 169 -42.70 19.10 -68.50
N GLU A 170 -42.01 18.22 -67.79
CA GLU A 170 -42.00 18.23 -66.31
C GLU A 170 -41.03 19.27 -65.72
N VAL A 171 -39.94 19.57 -66.42
CA VAL A 171 -38.96 20.60 -66.01
C VAL A 171 -39.53 22.01 -66.20
N VAL A 172 -40.37 22.22 -67.22
CA VAL A 172 -41.07 23.50 -67.43
C VAL A 172 -42.17 23.71 -66.37
N GLN A 173 -42.91 22.66 -65.99
CA GLN A 173 -43.89 22.76 -64.90
C GLN A 173 -43.26 23.00 -63.52
N MET A 174 -42.04 22.51 -63.27
CA MET A 174 -41.34 22.80 -62.01
C MET A 174 -40.73 24.21 -61.97
N LEU A 175 -40.34 24.78 -63.12
CA LEU A 175 -39.83 26.15 -63.18
C LEU A 175 -40.96 27.18 -63.03
N ASP A 176 -42.16 26.92 -63.56
CA ASP A 176 -43.34 27.80 -63.40
C ASP A 176 -43.91 27.82 -61.97
N ARG A 177 -43.57 26.84 -61.13
CA ARG A 177 -43.98 26.76 -59.72
C ARG A 177 -42.95 27.31 -58.73
N LYS A 178 -41.81 27.85 -59.19
CA LYS A 178 -40.78 28.48 -58.35
C LYS A 178 -41.08 29.95 -58.03
N LEU A 179 -42.25 30.22 -57.49
CA LEU A 179 -42.52 31.48 -56.80
C LEU A 179 -43.22 31.20 -55.46
N ASP A 180 -42.47 30.60 -54.53
CA ASP A 180 -42.66 30.68 -53.08
C ASP A 180 -41.53 29.86 -52.41
N SER A 181 -40.33 30.44 -52.30
CA SER A 181 -39.23 29.82 -51.56
C SER A 181 -39.59 29.54 -50.09
N GLN A 182 -40.56 30.29 -49.54
CA GLN A 182 -41.10 30.10 -48.19
C GLN A 182 -41.89 28.80 -48.02
N LYS A 183 -42.69 28.38 -49.00
CA LYS A 183 -43.38 27.08 -48.94
C LYS A 183 -42.41 25.91 -49.09
N ALA A 184 -41.31 26.10 -49.81
CA ALA A 184 -40.27 25.08 -49.94
C ALA A 184 -39.53 24.85 -48.61
N THR A 185 -39.29 25.91 -47.82
CA THR A 185 -38.70 25.78 -46.47
C THR A 185 -39.67 25.16 -45.46
N GLU A 186 -40.97 25.46 -45.53
CA GLU A 186 -41.98 24.82 -44.67
C GLU A 186 -42.16 23.33 -45.00
N LEU A 187 -42.13 22.96 -46.29
CA LEU A 187 -42.20 21.56 -46.72
C LEU A 187 -40.92 20.77 -46.41
N LEU A 188 -39.75 21.41 -46.34
CA LEU A 188 -38.49 20.79 -45.92
C LEU A 188 -38.48 20.54 -44.40
N ALA A 189 -38.94 21.50 -43.61
CA ALA A 189 -39.12 21.32 -42.17
C ALA A 189 -40.17 20.23 -41.83
N ALA A 190 -41.20 20.08 -42.66
CA ALA A 190 -42.21 19.04 -42.52
C ALA A 190 -41.81 17.65 -43.06
N LYS A 191 -40.70 17.53 -43.82
CA LYS A 191 -40.23 16.24 -44.39
C LYS A 191 -38.96 15.68 -43.74
N ALA A 192 -38.28 16.45 -42.90
CA ALA A 192 -37.26 15.92 -42.02
C ALA A 192 -37.93 15.40 -40.73
N ASP A 193 -38.61 14.25 -40.83
CA ASP A 193 -39.05 13.49 -39.65
C ASP A 193 -37.80 13.10 -38.85
N GLY A 194 -37.42 13.96 -37.90
CA GLY A 194 -36.25 13.76 -37.03
C GLY A 194 -36.30 12.40 -36.31
N SER A 195 -37.51 11.89 -36.07
CA SER A 195 -37.75 10.55 -35.54
C SER A 195 -37.22 9.43 -36.42
N GLN A 196 -37.35 9.52 -37.76
CA GLN A 196 -36.81 8.50 -38.68
C GLN A 196 -35.29 8.58 -38.78
N LEU A 197 -34.71 9.77 -38.63
CA LEU A 197 -33.26 9.93 -38.61
C LEU A 197 -32.67 9.39 -37.30
N GLU A 198 -33.34 9.65 -36.16
CA GLU A 198 -32.97 9.10 -34.86
C GLU A 198 -33.11 7.58 -34.85
N GLU A 199 -34.19 7.01 -35.39
CA GLU A 199 -34.39 5.56 -35.49
C GLU A 199 -33.33 4.89 -36.37
N LEU A 200 -33.01 5.49 -37.53
CA LEU A 200 -31.92 5.02 -38.38
C LEU A 200 -30.56 5.12 -37.69
N SER A 201 -30.29 6.21 -36.97
CA SER A 201 -29.03 6.37 -36.23
C SER A 201 -28.92 5.38 -35.07
N GLY A 202 -30.00 5.15 -34.31
CA GLY A 202 -30.06 4.18 -33.23
C GLY A 202 -29.82 2.76 -33.74
N GLY A 203 -30.52 2.35 -34.80
CA GLY A 203 -30.32 1.04 -35.41
C GLY A 203 -28.90 0.81 -35.95
N LEU A 204 -28.22 1.87 -36.38
CA LEU A 204 -26.80 1.79 -36.77
C LEU A 204 -25.87 1.65 -35.58
N PHE A 205 -26.11 2.39 -34.49
CA PHE A 205 -25.30 2.25 -33.29
C PHE A 205 -25.43 0.85 -32.69
N ASP A 206 -26.62 0.26 -32.72
CA ASP A 206 -26.86 -1.11 -32.26
C ASP A 206 -26.16 -2.15 -33.13
N LYS A 207 -26.24 -2.01 -34.47
CA LYS A 207 -25.50 -2.87 -35.40
C LYS A 207 -23.98 -2.71 -35.26
N LEU A 208 -23.48 -1.49 -35.07
CA LEU A 208 -22.07 -1.20 -34.86
C LEU A 208 -21.57 -1.78 -33.53
N ALA A 209 -22.36 -1.65 -32.47
CA ALA A 209 -22.05 -2.22 -31.16
C ALA A 209 -22.03 -3.76 -31.22
N ALA A 210 -23.00 -4.38 -31.91
CA ALA A 210 -23.03 -5.82 -32.12
C ALA A 210 -21.83 -6.32 -32.93
N ALA A 211 -21.47 -5.62 -34.01
CA ALA A 211 -20.29 -5.94 -34.81
C ALA A 211 -18.99 -5.79 -34.01
N HIS A 212 -18.87 -4.71 -33.20
CA HIS A 212 -17.71 -4.49 -32.35
C HIS A 212 -17.57 -5.57 -31.26
N ALA A 213 -18.68 -6.00 -30.64
CA ALA A 213 -18.68 -7.10 -29.69
C ALA A 213 -18.28 -8.43 -30.33
N SER A 214 -18.74 -8.70 -31.56
CA SER A 214 -18.32 -9.89 -32.33
C SER A 214 -16.82 -9.88 -32.61
N VAL A 215 -16.29 -8.76 -33.11
CA VAL A 215 -14.85 -8.63 -33.41
C VAL A 215 -14.00 -8.76 -32.14
N ALA A 216 -14.43 -8.19 -31.02
CA ALA A 216 -13.72 -8.33 -29.75
C ALA A 216 -13.66 -9.79 -29.26
N ALA A 217 -14.76 -10.53 -29.40
CA ALA A 217 -14.81 -11.96 -29.04
C ALA A 217 -13.89 -12.80 -29.94
N ASP A 218 -13.81 -12.50 -31.23
CA ASP A 218 -12.92 -13.18 -32.16
C ASP A 218 -11.45 -12.87 -31.87
N PHE A 219 -11.11 -11.63 -31.52
CA PHE A 219 -9.75 -11.26 -31.08
C PHE A 219 -9.31 -12.00 -29.82
N GLU A 220 -10.21 -12.17 -28.84
CA GLU A 220 -9.88 -12.88 -27.61
C GLU A 220 -9.69 -14.39 -27.85
N ARG A 221 -10.40 -14.96 -28.83
CA ARG A 221 -10.18 -16.34 -29.29
C ARG A 221 -8.85 -16.49 -30.03
N LEU A 222 -8.50 -15.56 -30.92
CA LEU A 222 -7.19 -15.53 -31.61
C LEU A 222 -6.04 -15.49 -30.59
N ARG A 223 -6.19 -14.68 -29.53
CA ARG A 223 -5.18 -14.58 -28.45
C ARG A 223 -5.03 -15.88 -27.65
N ARG A 224 -6.13 -16.64 -27.47
CA ARG A 224 -6.10 -17.97 -26.84
C ARG A 224 -5.42 -19.00 -27.76
N LEU A 225 -5.68 -18.95 -29.07
CA LEU A 225 -5.03 -19.82 -30.05
C LEU A 225 -3.54 -19.52 -30.21
N GLU A 226 -3.12 -18.24 -30.12
CA GLU A 226 -1.71 -17.83 -30.14
C GLU A 226 -0.94 -18.30 -28.88
N SER A 227 -1.63 -18.39 -27.73
CA SER A 227 -1.01 -18.81 -26.47
C SER A 227 -0.95 -20.33 -26.28
N SER A 228 -1.82 -21.10 -26.95
CA SER A 228 -1.59 -22.52 -27.20
C SER A 228 -0.59 -22.69 -28.34
N LYS A 229 0.39 -23.60 -28.24
CA LYS A 229 1.27 -23.91 -29.39
C LYS A 229 0.43 -24.52 -30.51
N ALA A 230 -0.03 -23.67 -31.43
CA ALA A 230 -1.01 -23.98 -32.46
C ALA A 230 -0.56 -25.17 -33.32
N THR A 231 -1.40 -26.19 -33.37
CA THR A 231 -1.28 -27.32 -34.30
C THR A 231 -1.70 -26.88 -35.70
N ALA A 232 -1.38 -27.68 -36.74
CA ALA A 232 -1.74 -27.33 -38.12
C ALA A 232 -3.27 -27.15 -38.30
N GLU A 233 -4.08 -27.86 -37.53
CA GLU A 233 -5.55 -27.71 -37.51
C GLU A 233 -5.99 -26.33 -36.98
N ASP A 234 -5.27 -25.77 -36.00
CA ASP A 234 -5.56 -24.44 -35.47
C ASP A 234 -5.28 -23.35 -36.52
N THR A 235 -4.37 -23.58 -37.47
CA THR A 235 -4.06 -22.62 -38.55
C THR A 235 -5.12 -22.59 -39.65
N GLU A 236 -5.75 -23.72 -39.97
CA GLU A 236 -6.90 -23.76 -40.89
C GLU A 236 -8.14 -23.11 -40.26
N GLN A 237 -8.36 -23.35 -38.96
CA GLN A 237 -9.43 -22.69 -38.23
C GLN A 237 -9.21 -21.17 -38.16
N LEU A 238 -7.98 -20.72 -37.96
CA LEU A 238 -7.59 -19.31 -38.02
C LEU A 238 -7.89 -18.68 -39.39
N GLN A 239 -7.56 -19.38 -40.48
CA GLN A 239 -7.83 -18.91 -41.84
C GLN A 239 -9.33 -18.79 -42.12
N GLN A 240 -10.13 -19.72 -41.61
CA GLN A 240 -11.57 -19.72 -41.80
C GLN A 240 -12.24 -18.59 -41.00
N GLU A 241 -11.79 -18.32 -39.77
CA GLU A 241 -12.26 -17.18 -38.97
C GLU A 241 -11.82 -15.84 -39.57
N MET A 242 -10.61 -15.76 -40.15
CA MET A 242 -10.16 -14.56 -40.86
C MET A 242 -11.04 -14.25 -42.08
N HIS A 243 -11.51 -15.26 -42.82
CA HIS A 243 -12.47 -15.06 -43.91
C HIS A 243 -13.83 -14.56 -43.42
N LYS A 244 -14.29 -15.01 -42.25
CA LYS A 244 -15.53 -14.48 -41.63
C LYS A 244 -15.38 -13.02 -41.22
N LEU A 245 -14.26 -12.65 -40.62
CA LEU A 245 -13.97 -11.25 -40.27
C LEU A 245 -13.92 -10.34 -41.49
N LEU A 246 -13.29 -10.78 -42.58
CA LEU A 246 -13.28 -10.02 -43.85
C LEU A 246 -14.70 -9.80 -44.40
N ALA A 247 -15.56 -10.82 -44.37
CA ALA A 247 -16.95 -10.69 -44.79
C ALA A 247 -17.75 -9.67 -43.96
N VAL A 248 -17.49 -9.61 -42.63
CA VAL A 248 -18.11 -8.61 -41.74
C VAL A 248 -17.62 -7.20 -42.08
N VAL A 249 -16.31 -7.03 -42.33
CA VAL A 249 -15.74 -5.73 -42.71
C VAL A 249 -16.32 -5.23 -44.04
N GLU A 250 -16.46 -6.10 -45.04
CA GLU A 250 -17.08 -5.75 -46.33
C GLU A 250 -18.56 -5.37 -46.19
N ALA A 251 -19.30 -6.03 -45.29
CA ALA A 251 -20.68 -5.68 -44.99
C ALA A 251 -20.79 -4.29 -44.34
N LEU A 252 -19.95 -4.00 -43.35
CA LEU A 252 -19.90 -2.69 -42.70
C LEU A 252 -19.50 -1.57 -43.68
N GLN A 253 -18.55 -1.84 -44.59
CA GLN A 253 -18.16 -0.87 -45.62
C GLN A 253 -19.31 -0.54 -46.57
N ARG A 254 -20.13 -1.53 -46.94
CA ARG A 254 -21.35 -1.29 -47.74
C ARG A 254 -22.37 -0.44 -47.00
N GLU A 255 -22.66 -0.73 -45.73
CA GLU A 255 -23.61 0.08 -44.93
C GLU A 255 -23.10 1.52 -44.74
N VAL A 256 -21.81 1.73 -44.49
CA VAL A 256 -21.21 3.09 -44.40
C VAL A 256 -21.29 3.82 -45.75
N GLY A 257 -21.14 3.11 -46.87
CA GLY A 257 -21.31 3.65 -48.21
C GLY A 257 -22.74 4.12 -48.48
N GLU A 258 -23.72 3.29 -48.13
CA GLU A 258 -25.14 3.61 -48.21
C GLU A 258 -25.50 4.80 -47.32
N LEU A 259 -24.96 4.87 -46.10
CA LEU A 259 -25.17 6.02 -45.23
C LEU A 259 -24.59 7.31 -45.80
N ARG A 260 -23.37 7.26 -46.32
CA ARG A 260 -22.75 8.44 -46.93
C ARG A 260 -23.55 8.91 -48.14
N ALA A 261 -24.11 7.99 -48.93
CA ALA A 261 -24.99 8.32 -50.04
C ALA A 261 -26.29 8.96 -49.54
N ALA A 262 -26.94 8.38 -48.52
CA ALA A 262 -28.17 8.90 -47.93
C ALA A 262 -27.97 10.27 -47.27
N THR A 263 -26.89 10.45 -46.50
CA THR A 263 -26.51 11.71 -45.85
C THR A 263 -26.17 12.78 -46.89
N ARG A 264 -25.50 12.42 -48.00
CA ARG A 264 -25.27 13.37 -49.12
C ARG A 264 -26.55 13.72 -49.88
N GLN A 265 -27.51 12.80 -49.94
CA GLN A 265 -28.81 13.06 -50.56
C GLN A 265 -29.71 13.93 -49.67
N LYS A 266 -29.49 13.93 -48.35
CA LYS A 266 -30.32 14.64 -47.36
C LYS A 266 -29.72 15.95 -46.82
N LEU A 267 -28.39 16.16 -46.88
CA LEU A 267 -27.77 17.45 -46.54
C LEU A 267 -28.07 18.46 -47.66
N SER A 268 -29.00 19.37 -47.39
CA SER A 268 -29.24 20.52 -48.26
C SER A 268 -28.11 21.53 -48.07
N VAL A 269 -27.87 22.38 -49.08
CA VAL A 269 -26.86 23.46 -49.01
C VAL A 269 -27.09 24.40 -47.81
N ALA A 270 -28.33 24.51 -47.33
CA ALA A 270 -28.69 25.33 -46.17
C ALA A 270 -28.17 24.75 -44.83
N ASP A 271 -28.13 23.43 -44.69
CA ASP A 271 -27.65 22.77 -43.47
C ASP A 271 -26.12 22.92 -43.30
N ALA A 272 -25.40 23.03 -44.43
CA ALA A 272 -23.96 23.29 -44.43
C ALA A 272 -23.62 24.74 -44.01
N GLU A 273 -24.45 25.73 -44.34
CA GLU A 273 -24.27 27.11 -43.89
C GLU A 273 -24.50 27.25 -42.37
N GLN A 274 -25.48 26.53 -41.81
CA GLN A 274 -25.79 26.58 -40.39
C GLN A 274 -24.68 25.96 -39.51
N LEU A 275 -24.01 24.92 -40.01
CA LEU A 275 -22.86 24.30 -39.34
C LEU A 275 -21.63 25.22 -39.30
N VAL A 276 -21.41 26.05 -40.33
CA VAL A 276 -20.29 27.02 -40.34
C VAL A 276 -20.51 28.11 -39.29
N VAL A 277 -21.75 28.55 -39.05
CA VAL A 277 -22.09 29.54 -38.02
C VAL A 277 -21.86 28.97 -36.60
N SER A 278 -22.18 27.69 -36.38
CA SER A 278 -21.96 27.02 -35.07
C SER A 278 -20.48 26.81 -34.71
N ARG A 279 -19.58 26.82 -35.69
CA ARG A 279 -18.13 26.70 -35.44
C ARG A 279 -17.51 28.00 -34.92
N ALA A 280 -18.10 29.16 -35.23
CA ALA A 280 -17.64 30.45 -34.73
C ALA A 280 -17.92 30.64 -33.22
N THR A 281 -18.98 30.03 -32.69
CA THR A 281 -19.36 30.11 -31.27
C THR A 281 -18.50 29.20 -30.38
N LEU A 282 -18.04 28.05 -30.89
CA LEU A 282 -17.13 27.15 -30.15
C LEU A 282 -15.74 27.77 -29.92
N ALA A 283 -15.21 28.51 -30.90
CA ALA A 283 -13.94 29.22 -30.75
C ALA A 283 -13.99 30.29 -29.63
N GLY A 284 -15.16 30.93 -29.43
CA GLY A 284 -15.38 31.86 -28.31
C GLY A 284 -15.38 31.16 -26.94
N LEU A 285 -15.92 29.94 -26.86
CA LEU A 285 -15.95 29.15 -25.64
C LEU A 285 -14.56 28.64 -25.24
N GLU A 286 -13.76 28.18 -26.22
CA GLU A 286 -12.38 27.74 -25.99
C GLU A 286 -11.51 28.90 -25.48
N SER A 287 -11.70 30.11 -26.01
CA SER A 287 -11.00 31.31 -25.52
C SER A 287 -11.40 31.68 -24.09
N ALA A 288 -12.65 31.48 -23.70
CA ALA A 288 -13.11 31.75 -22.33
C ALA A 288 -12.56 30.72 -21.32
N ILE A 289 -12.48 29.44 -21.71
CA ILE A 289 -11.90 28.38 -20.88
C ILE A 289 -10.39 28.60 -20.69
N ALA A 290 -9.68 29.03 -21.73
CA ALA A 290 -8.26 29.38 -21.63
C ALA A 290 -8.01 30.54 -20.65
N GLN A 291 -8.87 31.58 -20.66
CA GLN A 291 -8.79 32.70 -19.71
C GLN A 291 -9.08 32.26 -18.27
N PHE A 292 -10.06 31.37 -18.07
CA PHE A 292 -10.38 30.81 -16.74
C PHE A 292 -9.28 29.92 -16.17
N SER A 293 -8.55 29.20 -17.02
CA SER A 293 -7.46 28.32 -16.60
C SER A 293 -6.24 29.11 -16.09
N ASP A 294 -5.97 30.28 -16.65
CA ASP A 294 -4.87 31.15 -16.21
C ASP A 294 -5.16 31.84 -14.87
N ASP A 295 -6.41 32.18 -14.60
CA ASP A 295 -6.83 32.77 -13.31
C ASP A 295 -6.78 31.76 -12.14
N PHE A 296 -7.00 30.48 -12.41
CA PHE A 296 -6.86 29.41 -11.41
C PHE A 296 -5.40 29.13 -11.02
N VAL A 297 -4.45 29.35 -11.94
CA VAL A 297 -3.02 29.17 -11.66
C VAL A 297 -2.46 30.34 -10.86
N ARG A 298 -3.01 31.55 -11.02
CA ARG A 298 -2.53 32.76 -10.31
C ARG A 298 -3.07 32.94 -8.90
N LYS A 299 -4.23 32.37 -8.55
CA LYS A 299 -4.76 32.33 -7.17
C LYS A 299 -4.35 31.07 -6.40
N ARG A 300 -3.05 30.83 -6.28
CA ARG A 300 -2.50 29.71 -5.48
C ARG A 300 -2.26 30.13 -4.02
N ASP A 301 -3.28 29.97 -3.19
CA ASP A 301 -3.14 29.78 -1.73
C ASP A 301 -2.59 28.36 -1.43
N HIS A 302 -1.46 28.01 -2.05
CA HIS A 302 -0.79 26.73 -1.79
C HIS A 302 -0.37 26.58 -0.34
N ALA A 303 -0.05 27.69 0.33
CA ALA A 303 0.23 27.70 1.75
C ALA A 303 -1.00 27.27 2.57
N GLY A 304 -2.20 27.74 2.22
CA GLY A 304 -3.44 27.40 2.91
C GLY A 304 -3.81 25.92 2.75
N VAL A 305 -3.72 25.39 1.53
CA VAL A 305 -4.02 23.96 1.28
C VAL A 305 -2.96 23.06 1.93
N ALA A 306 -1.67 23.42 1.87
CA ALA A 306 -0.63 22.65 2.55
C ALA A 306 -0.83 22.64 4.07
N GLN A 307 -1.20 23.77 4.66
CA GLN A 307 -1.49 23.89 6.08
C GLN A 307 -2.73 23.09 6.50
N GLN A 308 -3.80 23.12 5.69
CA GLN A 308 -5.01 22.30 5.93
C GLN A 308 -4.71 20.80 5.81
N VAL A 309 -3.94 20.38 4.80
CA VAL A 309 -3.52 18.98 4.64
C VAL A 309 -2.62 18.55 5.79
N GLN A 310 -1.75 19.44 6.29
CA GLN A 310 -0.92 19.15 7.45
C GLN A 310 -1.75 19.05 8.74
N GLY A 311 -2.75 19.92 8.92
CA GLY A 311 -3.71 19.86 10.03
C GLY A 311 -4.53 18.56 10.02
N LEU A 312 -5.08 18.19 8.86
CA LEU A 312 -5.80 16.92 8.68
C LEU A 312 -4.89 15.71 8.92
N LYS A 313 -3.64 15.74 8.42
CA LYS A 313 -2.65 14.68 8.70
C LYS A 313 -2.36 14.57 10.19
N GLN A 314 -2.30 15.69 10.91
CA GLN A 314 -2.03 15.68 12.34
C GLN A 314 -3.24 15.15 13.13
N GLN A 315 -4.45 15.53 12.73
CA GLN A 315 -5.70 15.04 13.30
C GLN A 315 -5.89 13.52 13.05
N LEU A 316 -5.68 13.07 11.82
CA LEU A 316 -5.73 11.64 11.47
C LEU A 316 -4.64 10.84 12.19
N ARG A 317 -3.44 11.41 12.37
CA ARG A 317 -2.37 10.75 13.15
C ARG A 317 -2.71 10.65 14.64
N SER A 318 -3.38 11.66 15.22
CA SER A 318 -3.82 11.57 16.62
C SER A 318 -4.95 10.57 16.84
N GLU A 319 -5.74 10.28 15.80
CA GLU A 319 -6.82 9.30 15.87
C GLU A 319 -6.36 7.88 15.50
N MET A 320 -5.27 7.72 14.76
CA MET A 320 -4.79 6.42 14.29
C MET A 320 -3.47 6.00 14.96
N PHE A 321 -3.54 5.53 16.20
CA PHE A 321 -2.42 4.81 16.82
C PHE A 321 -2.35 3.39 16.25
N HIS A 322 -1.37 3.13 15.39
CA HIS A 322 -1.18 1.86 14.72
C HIS A 322 0.30 1.50 14.62
N ALA A 323 0.63 0.26 14.97
CA ALA A 323 1.96 -0.30 14.77
C ALA A 323 1.87 -1.68 14.12
N ARG A 324 2.85 -2.01 13.28
CA ARG A 324 2.98 -3.30 12.60
C ARG A 324 4.44 -3.75 12.58
N TYR A 325 4.64 -5.00 12.99
CA TYR A 325 5.93 -5.65 13.11
C TYR A 325 5.93 -6.94 12.29
N ILE A 326 7.07 -7.27 11.69
CA ILE A 326 7.27 -8.51 10.91
C ILE A 326 8.34 -9.36 11.58
N TRP A 327 8.05 -10.65 11.64
CA TRP A 327 8.98 -11.73 11.92
C TRP A 327 9.33 -12.42 10.59
N LYS A 328 10.46 -12.07 9.99
CA LYS A 328 10.81 -12.50 8.62
C LYS A 328 11.26 -13.94 8.57
N GLU A 329 12.27 -14.29 9.36
CA GLU A 329 12.81 -15.63 9.47
C GLU A 329 13.43 -15.75 10.84
N GLY A 330 12.76 -16.44 11.76
CA GLY A 330 13.33 -16.67 13.07
C GLY A 330 12.82 -17.94 13.69
N ARG A 331 13.64 -18.47 14.59
CA ARG A 331 13.17 -19.33 15.66
C ARG A 331 12.68 -18.44 16.80
N PRO A 332 11.74 -18.89 17.62
CA PRO A 332 11.42 -18.18 18.85
C PRO A 332 12.68 -18.02 19.72
N SER A 333 12.65 -17.06 20.63
CA SER A 333 13.70 -16.85 21.62
C SER A 333 13.82 -18.05 22.58
N ALA A 334 14.85 -18.05 23.43
CA ALA A 334 14.99 -19.04 24.50
C ALA A 334 13.78 -19.09 25.45
N SER A 335 13.01 -18.00 25.57
CA SER A 335 11.76 -17.94 26.34
C SER A 335 10.53 -18.34 25.52
N GLN A 336 10.70 -18.96 24.35
CA GLN A 336 9.62 -19.33 23.44
C GLN A 336 8.75 -18.12 23.03
N THR A 337 9.36 -16.93 22.90
CA THR A 337 8.68 -15.69 22.48
C THR A 337 9.20 -15.22 21.12
N ILE A 338 8.32 -14.63 20.31
CA ILE A 338 8.66 -14.16 18.96
C ILE A 338 9.45 -12.85 19.07
N THR A 339 10.71 -12.87 18.63
CA THR A 339 11.52 -11.67 18.46
C THR A 339 11.19 -11.00 17.13
N TRP A 340 10.61 -9.81 17.18
CA TRP A 340 10.24 -9.09 15.97
C TRP A 340 11.50 -8.57 15.26
N SER A 341 11.58 -8.77 13.95
CA SER A 341 12.76 -8.46 13.14
C SER A 341 12.72 -7.07 12.50
N THR A 342 11.53 -6.60 12.13
CA THR A 342 11.36 -5.36 11.37
C THR A 342 10.08 -4.65 11.80
N GLN A 343 10.17 -3.34 12.07
CA GLN A 343 9.00 -2.48 12.20
C GLN A 343 8.65 -1.92 10.83
N VAL A 344 7.44 -2.22 10.34
CA VAL A 344 6.96 -1.75 9.03
C VAL A 344 6.27 -0.40 9.19
N VAL A 345 5.42 -0.29 10.20
CA VAL A 345 4.64 0.91 10.49
C VAL A 345 4.64 1.13 12.00
N ASN A 346 4.81 2.36 12.43
CA ASN A 346 4.52 2.79 13.79
C ASN A 346 4.16 4.27 13.74
N THR A 347 2.87 4.59 13.85
CA THR A 347 2.39 5.97 13.72
C THR A 347 2.76 6.82 14.94
N SER A 348 3.06 6.18 16.09
CA SER A 348 3.49 6.86 17.31
C SER A 348 4.45 5.99 18.12
N VAL A 349 5.75 6.25 17.93
CA VAL A 349 6.85 5.61 18.67
C VAL A 349 6.79 5.85 20.18
N ASP A 350 6.11 6.91 20.62
CA ASP A 350 5.91 7.17 22.04
C ASP A 350 4.87 6.25 22.67
N VAL A 351 3.87 5.81 21.89
CA VAL A 351 2.80 4.91 22.36
C VAL A 351 3.24 3.47 22.25
N PHE A 352 3.79 3.06 21.10
CA PHE A 352 4.28 1.70 20.85
C PHE A 352 5.80 1.69 20.90
N VAL A 353 6.35 1.50 22.10
CA VAL A 353 7.80 1.44 22.30
C VAL A 353 8.28 0.03 22.00
N TRP A 354 9.12 -0.09 20.99
CA TRP A 354 9.74 -1.35 20.58
C TRP A 354 11.20 -1.09 20.14
N LYS A 355 12.06 -2.08 20.34
CA LYS A 355 13.46 -2.08 19.89
C LYS A 355 13.67 -3.22 18.91
N ALA A 356 14.48 -3.01 17.87
CA ALA A 356 14.80 -4.06 16.91
C ALA A 356 15.33 -5.33 17.59
N GLY A 357 14.76 -6.49 17.26
CA GLY A 357 15.08 -7.77 17.88
C GLY A 357 14.40 -8.03 19.23
N SER A 358 13.64 -7.07 19.78
CA SER A 358 12.85 -7.26 21.00
C SER A 358 11.62 -8.11 20.71
N ASP A 359 11.30 -9.00 21.64
CA ASP A 359 10.06 -9.77 21.71
C ASP A 359 8.93 -9.00 22.41
N LYS A 360 9.28 -7.94 23.15
CA LYS A 360 8.38 -7.08 23.91
C LYS A 360 8.01 -5.83 23.13
N VAL A 361 6.70 -5.53 23.05
CA VAL A 361 6.16 -4.24 22.62
C VAL A 361 5.48 -3.59 23.83
N VAL A 362 5.95 -2.41 24.25
CA VAL A 362 5.41 -1.70 25.40
C VAL A 362 4.41 -0.64 24.92
N LEU A 363 3.17 -0.73 25.41
CA LEU A 363 2.09 0.20 25.12
C LEU A 363 1.92 1.20 26.26
N LYS A 364 2.34 2.46 26.08
CA LYS A 364 2.34 3.44 27.18
C LYS A 364 0.95 3.86 27.64
N ILE A 365 -0.01 3.96 26.73
CA ILE A 365 -1.35 4.50 27.03
C ILE A 365 -2.32 3.35 27.31
N PRO A 366 -3.13 3.39 28.39
CA PRO A 366 -4.18 2.39 28.61
C PRO A 366 -5.30 2.52 27.56
N GLY A 367 -6.09 1.46 27.38
CA GLY A 367 -7.31 1.51 26.56
C GLY A 367 -7.63 0.19 25.87
N LEU A 368 -8.56 0.27 24.92
CA LEU A 368 -8.93 -0.86 24.08
C LEU A 368 -8.02 -0.91 22.84
N TYR A 369 -7.42 -2.07 22.62
CA TYR A 369 -6.53 -2.32 21.49
C TYR A 369 -7.07 -3.47 20.66
N HIS A 370 -6.97 -3.31 19.34
CA HIS A 370 -7.18 -4.37 18.38
C HIS A 370 -5.82 -5.00 18.03
N LEU A 371 -5.68 -6.28 18.33
CA LEU A 371 -4.51 -7.09 18.03
C LEU A 371 -4.85 -8.00 16.85
N GLN A 372 -4.03 -7.92 15.81
CA GLN A 372 -4.06 -8.84 14.69
C GLN A 372 -2.68 -9.45 14.51
N ALA A 373 -2.58 -10.77 14.48
CA ALA A 373 -1.34 -11.45 14.16
C ALA A 373 -1.60 -12.61 13.22
N ALA A 374 -0.61 -12.98 12.42
CA ALA A 374 -0.67 -14.19 11.62
C ALA A 374 0.70 -14.86 11.54
N PHE A 375 0.71 -16.19 11.54
CA PHE A 375 1.92 -17.02 11.53
C PHE A 375 1.86 -18.04 10.41
N PHE A 376 2.86 -18.02 9.53
CA PHE A 376 3.02 -18.93 8.40
C PHE A 376 4.06 -19.98 8.77
N THR A 377 3.61 -21.23 8.96
CA THR A 377 4.42 -22.36 9.43
C THR A 377 3.87 -23.69 8.92
N ASP A 378 4.75 -24.68 8.77
CA ASP A 378 4.38 -26.05 8.39
C ASP A 378 3.80 -26.86 9.56
N PHE A 379 3.91 -26.33 10.78
CA PHE A 379 3.56 -27.00 12.04
C PHE A 379 2.27 -26.44 12.65
N THR A 380 1.74 -27.10 13.67
CA THR A 380 0.55 -26.69 14.42
C THR A 380 0.97 -26.10 15.79
N PRO A 381 1.49 -24.85 15.83
CA PRO A 381 2.02 -24.28 17.06
C PRO A 381 0.92 -23.87 18.02
N THR A 382 1.15 -24.09 19.31
CA THR A 382 0.43 -23.36 20.35
C THR A 382 0.91 -21.91 20.36
N VAL A 383 0.01 -20.97 20.09
CA VAL A 383 0.30 -19.54 20.11
C VAL A 383 -0.38 -18.90 21.32
N GLN A 384 0.37 -18.17 22.13
CA GLN A 384 -0.18 -17.45 23.26
C GLN A 384 0.11 -15.95 23.15
N VAL A 385 -0.90 -15.12 23.39
CA VAL A 385 -0.72 -13.68 23.54
C VAL A 385 -0.51 -13.41 25.02
N LEU A 386 0.68 -12.92 25.38
CA LEU A 386 1.04 -12.59 26.75
C LEU A 386 0.88 -11.07 26.96
N VAL A 387 0.21 -10.68 28.05
CA VAL A 387 0.10 -9.30 28.52
C VAL A 387 0.78 -9.23 29.89
N ASN A 388 1.83 -8.42 30.00
CA ASN A 388 2.67 -8.30 31.20
C ASN A 388 3.27 -9.63 31.68
N GLY A 389 3.51 -10.57 30.76
CA GLY A 389 4.05 -11.90 31.06
C GLY A 389 2.99 -12.95 31.41
N GLU A 390 1.72 -12.58 31.50
CA GLU A 390 0.61 -13.52 31.76
C GLU A 390 -0.17 -13.83 30.47
N PRO A 391 -0.62 -15.08 30.26
CA PRO A 391 -1.38 -15.44 29.06
C PRO A 391 -2.78 -14.83 29.08
N ALA A 392 -3.06 -13.97 28.11
CA ALA A 392 -4.38 -13.36 27.90
C ALA A 392 -5.22 -14.15 26.88
N LEU A 393 -4.57 -14.75 25.87
CA LEU A 393 -5.21 -15.58 24.86
C LEU A 393 -4.31 -16.78 24.55
N VAL A 394 -4.91 -17.94 24.34
CA VAL A 394 -4.25 -19.16 23.89
C VAL A 394 -4.99 -19.67 22.68
N LEU A 395 -4.29 -19.82 21.56
CA LEU A 395 -4.79 -20.50 20.38
C LEU A 395 -4.18 -21.90 20.35
N LEU A 396 -5.06 -22.89 20.42
CA LEU A 396 -4.79 -24.29 20.17
C LEU A 396 -5.43 -24.62 18.82
N GLU A 397 -4.67 -25.23 17.92
CA GLU A 397 -5.26 -25.85 16.74
C GLU A 397 -5.83 -27.18 17.22
N ASP A 398 -7.15 -27.38 17.11
CA ASP A 398 -7.76 -28.65 17.51
C ASP A 398 -7.26 -29.74 16.55
N ASP A 399 -6.33 -30.58 17.01
CA ASP A 399 -5.78 -31.76 16.29
C ASP A 399 -6.83 -32.86 16.02
N SER A 400 -8.13 -32.51 15.96
CA SER A 400 -9.26 -33.43 15.77
C SER A 400 -9.30 -34.10 14.38
N ASP A 401 -8.31 -33.85 13.52
CA ASP A 401 -8.10 -34.59 12.27
C ASP A 401 -7.39 -35.94 12.52
N ASP A 402 -8.06 -36.85 13.24
CA ASP A 402 -7.89 -38.29 13.03
C ASP A 402 -8.48 -38.66 11.66
N CYS A 403 -7.84 -38.15 10.60
CA CYS A 403 -8.22 -38.40 9.22
C CYS A 403 -7.66 -39.76 8.80
N GLY A 404 -8.22 -40.83 9.37
CA GLY A 404 -8.38 -42.16 8.77
C GLY A 404 -7.22 -42.70 7.94
N SER A 405 -6.01 -42.74 8.49
CA SER A 405 -5.03 -43.71 7.98
C SER A 405 -5.55 -45.10 8.36
N GLU A 406 -5.89 -45.90 7.36
CA GLU A 406 -6.34 -47.28 7.49
C GLU A 406 -5.48 -48.07 8.48
N ALA A 407 -6.00 -48.24 9.70
CA ALA A 407 -5.46 -49.19 10.65
C ALA A 407 -5.79 -50.61 10.14
N VAL A 408 -4.77 -51.27 9.58
CA VAL A 408 -4.72 -52.72 9.46
C VAL A 408 -5.04 -53.33 10.84
N PRO A 409 -6.02 -54.25 10.96
CA PRO A 409 -6.43 -54.78 12.25
C PRO A 409 -5.38 -55.77 12.74
N ARG A 410 -4.58 -55.38 13.74
CA ARG A 410 -3.87 -56.35 14.60
C ARG A 410 -4.57 -56.44 15.94
N ALA A 411 -5.39 -57.47 16.03
CA ALA A 411 -5.98 -57.96 17.26
C ALA A 411 -4.89 -58.32 18.28
N HIS A 412 -4.89 -57.65 19.43
CA HIS A 412 -4.44 -58.28 20.68
C HIS A 412 -5.46 -58.01 21.78
N LYS A 413 -6.08 -59.12 22.16
CA LYS A 413 -7.04 -59.31 23.24
C LYS A 413 -6.26 -59.68 24.50
N LEU A 414 -6.88 -59.41 25.65
CA LEU A 414 -6.61 -59.85 27.04
C LEU A 414 -6.12 -58.71 27.94
N ALA A 415 -7.02 -58.06 28.70
CA ALA A 415 -7.66 -58.51 29.95
C ALA A 415 -6.78 -58.23 31.18
N GLY A 416 -7.26 -57.35 32.04
CA GLY A 416 -6.64 -57.00 33.32
C GLY A 416 -7.49 -56.00 34.09
N THR A 417 -8.49 -56.52 34.79
CA THR A 417 -9.38 -55.83 35.73
C THR A 417 -8.62 -55.20 36.90
N SER A 418 -8.95 -53.97 37.30
CA SER A 418 -8.89 -53.57 38.71
C SER A 418 -9.75 -52.32 38.97
N ASN A 419 -10.73 -52.49 39.86
CA ASN A 419 -11.62 -51.46 40.38
C ASN A 419 -10.89 -50.58 41.41
N GLN A 420 -11.08 -49.26 41.34
CA GLN A 420 -11.10 -48.41 42.54
C GLN A 420 -11.98 -47.16 42.31
N PRO A 421 -12.83 -46.77 43.28
CA PRO A 421 -13.62 -45.54 43.23
C PRO A 421 -13.04 -44.46 44.17
N GLU A 422 -12.73 -43.28 43.66
CA GLU A 422 -12.28 -42.08 44.41
C GLU A 422 -12.66 -40.83 43.57
N PRO A 423 -12.82 -39.63 44.16
CA PRO A 423 -14.13 -39.02 44.38
C PRO A 423 -14.38 -37.77 43.52
N LEU A 424 -15.65 -37.35 43.53
CA LEU A 424 -16.19 -36.16 42.89
C LEU A 424 -15.39 -34.89 43.22
N GLY A 425 -14.47 -34.52 42.32
CA GLY A 425 -13.95 -33.17 42.19
C GLY A 425 -14.63 -32.49 41.01
N SER A 426 -15.34 -31.39 41.28
CA SER A 426 -16.02 -30.55 40.30
C SER A 426 -15.07 -30.08 39.19
N VAL A 427 -15.09 -30.77 38.06
CA VAL A 427 -14.44 -30.34 36.81
C VAL A 427 -15.30 -29.23 36.22
N GLN A 428 -14.84 -27.99 36.33
CA GLN A 428 -15.31 -26.91 35.47
C GLN A 428 -14.87 -27.24 34.05
N GLU A 429 -15.81 -27.76 33.25
CA GLU A 429 -15.64 -27.84 31.80
C GLU A 429 -15.40 -26.43 31.26
N PRO A 430 -14.27 -26.18 30.58
CA PRO A 430 -14.10 -24.92 29.87
C PRO A 430 -15.10 -24.91 28.70
N LEU A 431 -15.92 -23.85 28.64
CA LEU A 431 -16.80 -23.54 27.53
C LEU A 431 -16.03 -23.57 26.19
N GLN A 432 -16.02 -24.72 25.53
CA GLN A 432 -15.55 -24.88 24.16
C GLN A 432 -16.53 -24.15 23.25
N ARG A 433 -16.25 -22.88 22.98
CA ARG A 433 -16.93 -22.14 21.91
C ARG A 433 -16.51 -22.77 20.59
N ALA A 434 -17.48 -23.33 19.87
CA ALA A 434 -17.34 -23.76 18.50
C ALA A 434 -16.94 -22.59 17.60
N THR A 435 -15.64 -22.37 17.44
CA THR A 435 -15.11 -21.59 16.33
C THR A 435 -15.20 -22.48 15.10
N HIS A 436 -15.96 -22.04 14.09
CA HIS A 436 -16.08 -22.74 12.81
C HIS A 436 -14.67 -23.09 12.28
N GLY A 437 -14.33 -24.37 12.34
CA GLY A 437 -12.99 -24.88 12.08
C GLY A 437 -12.62 -24.72 10.62
N LEU A 438 -11.91 -23.64 10.30
CA LEU A 438 -11.21 -23.52 9.04
C LEU A 438 -10.05 -24.53 9.05
N LYS A 439 -10.17 -25.60 8.26
CA LYS A 439 -9.12 -26.59 8.09
C LYS A 439 -8.01 -26.04 7.20
N ARG A 440 -6.78 -26.03 7.71
CA ARG A 440 -5.60 -25.65 6.93
C ARG A 440 -5.24 -26.79 5.98
N VAL A 441 -5.22 -26.52 4.68
CA VAL A 441 -4.79 -27.48 3.65
C VAL A 441 -3.41 -27.08 3.14
N ARG A 442 -2.51 -28.05 2.96
CA ARG A 442 -1.20 -27.82 2.36
C ARG A 442 -1.37 -27.43 0.89
N HIS A 443 -0.80 -26.30 0.51
CA HIS A 443 -0.75 -25.84 -0.87
C HIS A 443 0.59 -26.25 -1.50
N SER A 444 0.61 -26.52 -2.81
CA SER A 444 1.82 -26.94 -3.53
C SER A 444 2.94 -25.90 -3.53
N ALA A 445 2.58 -24.62 -3.38
CA ALA A 445 3.51 -23.50 -3.23
C ALA A 445 3.99 -23.26 -1.77
N GLY A 446 3.72 -24.18 -0.84
CA GLY A 446 4.07 -24.06 0.57
C GLY A 446 2.96 -23.48 1.44
N ASN A 447 3.32 -22.82 2.55
CA ASN A 447 2.38 -22.25 3.51
C ASN A 447 1.76 -20.94 3.02
N VAL A 448 0.72 -21.04 2.19
CA VAL A 448 -0.03 -19.88 1.67
C VAL A 448 -1.03 -19.35 2.71
N ALA A 449 -1.52 -20.21 3.59
CA ALA A 449 -2.39 -19.85 4.70
C ALA A 449 -1.65 -19.97 6.04
N GLY A 450 -1.81 -18.98 6.90
CA GLY A 450 -1.21 -18.95 8.24
C GLY A 450 -2.26 -19.02 9.35
N LEU A 451 -1.82 -19.36 10.56
CA LEU A 451 -2.62 -19.29 11.78
C LEU A 451 -2.84 -17.82 12.13
N SER A 452 -4.08 -17.36 12.12
CA SER A 452 -4.43 -15.95 12.41
C SER A 452 -5.01 -15.78 13.81
N VAL A 453 -4.59 -14.72 14.49
CA VAL A 453 -5.15 -14.22 15.75
C VAL A 453 -5.78 -12.86 15.45
N ASP A 454 -7.07 -12.71 15.74
CA ASP A 454 -7.77 -11.43 15.68
C ASP A 454 -8.57 -11.24 16.97
N ALA A 455 -8.16 -10.27 17.80
CA ALA A 455 -8.73 -10.09 19.13
C ALA A 455 -8.71 -8.63 19.60
N PHE A 456 -9.60 -8.31 20.53
CA PHE A 456 -9.62 -7.02 21.22
C PHE A 456 -9.13 -7.21 22.66
N LEU A 457 -8.17 -6.38 23.06
CA LEU A 457 -7.52 -6.42 24.37
C LEU A 457 -7.77 -5.11 25.13
N ALA A 458 -8.29 -5.19 26.34
CA ALA A 458 -8.31 -4.06 27.26
C ALA A 458 -7.00 -4.03 28.04
N LEU A 459 -6.12 -3.06 27.74
CA LEU A 459 -4.77 -3.02 28.26
C LEU A 459 -4.60 -1.91 29.31
N PRO A 460 -3.90 -2.20 30.44
CA PRO A 460 -3.54 -1.19 31.42
C PRO A 460 -2.45 -0.26 30.88
N ALA A 461 -2.14 0.81 31.63
CA ALA A 461 -1.05 1.71 31.27
C ALA A 461 0.29 0.97 31.30
N ARG A 462 1.16 1.23 30.31
CA ARG A 462 2.48 0.58 30.18
C ARG A 462 2.40 -0.95 30.06
N ALA A 463 1.33 -1.47 29.47
CA ALA A 463 1.20 -2.90 29.20
C ALA A 463 2.31 -3.39 28.26
N VAL A 464 2.87 -4.56 28.55
CA VAL A 464 3.85 -5.25 27.70
C VAL A 464 3.13 -6.35 26.96
N VAL A 465 3.09 -6.29 25.64
CA VAL A 465 2.53 -7.36 24.80
C VAL A 465 3.68 -8.18 24.22
N GLN A 466 3.59 -9.49 24.37
CA GLN A 466 4.49 -10.49 23.78
C GLN A 466 3.64 -11.59 23.12
N ILE A 467 4.21 -12.30 22.16
CA ILE A 467 3.60 -13.50 21.59
C ILE A 467 4.53 -14.68 21.87
N SER A 468 4.01 -15.69 22.55
CA SER A 468 4.68 -16.98 22.71
C SER A 468 4.30 -17.92 21.59
N TYR A 469 5.30 -18.68 21.12
CA TYR A 469 5.20 -19.62 20.02
C TYR A 469 5.83 -20.94 20.47
N GLY A 470 5.01 -21.97 20.68
CA GLY A 470 5.40 -23.18 21.41
C GLY A 470 6.27 -24.20 20.66
N ILE A 471 6.75 -23.90 19.45
CA ILE A 471 7.56 -24.82 18.63
C ILE A 471 8.88 -24.14 18.25
N ASP A 472 10.01 -24.83 18.45
CA ASP A 472 11.35 -24.34 18.04
C ASP A 472 11.63 -24.60 16.55
N GLU A 473 10.69 -24.19 15.69
CA GLU A 473 10.80 -24.30 14.25
C GLU A 473 10.75 -22.92 13.58
N LYS A 474 11.30 -22.84 12.37
CA LYS A 474 11.29 -21.60 11.61
C LYS A 474 9.87 -21.26 11.18
N ALA A 475 9.45 -20.04 11.47
CA ALA A 475 8.19 -19.51 10.98
C ALA A 475 8.35 -18.04 10.57
N GLN A 476 7.34 -17.56 9.85
CA GLN A 476 7.21 -16.15 9.50
C GLN A 476 5.90 -15.62 10.09
N GLY A 477 5.83 -14.33 10.35
CA GLY A 477 4.58 -13.76 10.82
C GLY A 477 4.58 -12.25 10.91
N PHE A 478 3.44 -11.71 11.29
CA PHE A 478 3.32 -10.30 11.61
C PHE A 478 2.46 -10.10 12.86
N LEU A 479 2.67 -8.96 13.51
CA LEU A 479 1.83 -8.44 14.58
C LEU A 479 1.42 -7.02 14.21
N SER A 480 0.13 -6.75 14.28
CA SER A 480 -0.50 -5.44 14.14
C SER A 480 -1.20 -5.09 15.45
N LEU A 481 -0.90 -3.91 15.98
CA LEU A 481 -1.56 -3.35 17.15
C LEU A 481 -2.19 -2.02 16.74
N ARG A 482 -3.48 -1.86 17.00
CA ARG A 482 -4.22 -0.62 16.75
C ARG A 482 -4.94 -0.21 18.02
N LYS A 483 -4.76 1.03 18.47
CA LYS A 483 -5.63 1.59 19.51
C LYS A 483 -6.96 1.97 18.89
N LEU A 484 -8.05 1.66 19.57
CA LEU A 484 -9.41 2.04 19.16
C LEU A 484 -9.83 3.37 19.78
#